data_AF-A0A948AXK5-F1
#
_entry.id   AF-A0A948AXK5-F1
#
_cell.length_a   1.000
_cell.length_b   1.000
_cell.length_c   1.000
_cell.angle_alpha   90.00
_cell.angle_beta   90.00
_cell.angle_gamma   90.00
#
_symmetry.space_group_name_H-M   'P 1'
#
loop_
_entity.id
_entity.type
_entity.pdbx_description
1 polymer ?
#
loop_
_entity_poly.entity_id
_entity_poly.type
_entity_poly.pdbx_seq_one_letter_code
_entity_poly.pdbx_strand_id
1 'polypeptide(L)'
;MLVPIIMGSKVDEAHGRKIAEYLEEFDVKTELYVASAHKVPELVLDIVNDFNKSGDDIVYITIAGRSNGLSGVVAANAIHPVIACPPYKDKDDYAANVNSSTLYPSDTPSMFVADPQNAAMAAIRILALTNDKLRKLVAKRIADIKDSF
;
A
#
# COMPACT_ATOMS: atom_id res chain seq x y z
N MET A 1 4.36 -13.83 -4.15
CA MET A 1 4.37 -12.62 -3.30
C MET A 1 4.48 -11.40 -4.18
N LEU A 2 3.52 -10.50 -4.08
CA LEU A 2 3.44 -9.31 -4.90
C LEU A 2 2.80 -8.17 -4.10
N VAL A 3 3.28 -6.95 -4.33
CA VAL A 3 2.65 -5.73 -3.79
C VAL A 3 2.21 -4.84 -4.96
N PRO A 4 0.93 -4.90 -5.36
CA PRO A 4 0.38 -3.95 -6.31
C PRO A 4 0.26 -2.56 -5.64
N ILE A 5 0.81 -1.55 -6.31
CA ILE A 5 0.74 -0.16 -5.88
C ILE A 5 -0.20 0.59 -6.83
N ILE A 6 -1.40 0.94 -6.34
CA ILE A 6 -2.40 1.66 -7.13
C ILE A 6 -2.41 3.13 -6.73
N MET A 7 -2.19 4.02 -7.70
CA MET A 7 -2.10 5.46 -7.54
C MET A 7 -3.30 6.14 -8.19
N GLY A 8 -3.91 7.09 -7.49
CA GLY A 8 -5.07 7.82 -8.00
C GLY A 8 -4.74 8.83 -9.10
N SER A 9 -3.46 9.21 -9.23
CA SER A 9 -2.99 10.19 -10.22
C SER A 9 -1.54 9.90 -10.64
N LYS A 10 -1.19 10.33 -11.86
CA LYS A 10 0.18 10.23 -12.36
C LYS A 10 1.18 11.10 -11.57
N VAL A 11 0.71 12.17 -10.92
CA VAL A 11 1.58 13.00 -10.08
C VAL A 11 2.08 12.25 -8.83
N ASP A 12 1.39 11.18 -8.43
CA ASP A 12 1.76 10.34 -7.30
C ASP A 12 2.82 9.29 -7.67
N GLU A 13 3.22 9.19 -8.94
CA GLU A 13 4.14 8.17 -9.45
C GLU A 13 5.49 8.18 -8.72
N ALA A 14 6.04 9.37 -8.44
CA ALA A 14 7.28 9.49 -7.67
C ALA A 14 7.13 8.93 -6.24
N HIS A 15 5.96 9.09 -5.62
CA HIS A 15 5.68 8.54 -4.30
C HIS A 15 5.56 7.01 -4.35
N GLY A 16 4.85 6.47 -5.35
CA GLY A 16 4.73 5.02 -5.56
C GLY A 16 6.07 4.35 -5.86
N ARG A 17 6.92 4.98 -6.68
CA ARG A 17 8.29 4.49 -6.96
C ARG A 17 9.15 4.43 -5.70
N LYS A 18 9.08 5.45 -4.85
CA LYS A 18 9.79 5.45 -3.56
C LYS A 18 9.38 4.26 -2.68
N ILE A 19 8.10 3.89 -2.65
CA ILE A 19 7.63 2.70 -1.93
C ILE A 19 8.17 1.42 -2.58
N ALA A 20 8.14 1.36 -3.92
CA ALA A 20 8.64 0.21 -4.68
C ALA A 20 10.14 -0.04 -4.45
N GLU A 21 10.96 1.02 -4.34
CA GLU A 21 12.40 0.92 -4.02
C GLU A 21 12.63 0.22 -2.66
N TYR A 22 11.87 0.57 -1.63
CA TYR A 22 11.97 -0.12 -0.33
C TYR A 22 11.53 -1.59 -0.37
N LEU A 23 10.58 -1.93 -1.25
CA LEU A 23 10.12 -3.31 -1.45
C LEU A 23 11.18 -4.13 -2.21
N GLU A 24 11.87 -3.51 -3.16
CA GLU A 24 12.96 -4.12 -3.93
C GLU A 24 14.14 -4.53 -3.03
N GLU A 25 14.46 -3.76 -1.99
CA GLU A 25 15.47 -4.13 -0.97
C GLU A 25 15.20 -5.50 -0.31
N PHE A 26 13.95 -5.96 -0.33
CA PHE A 26 13.53 -7.24 0.24
C PHE A 26 13.17 -8.29 -0.82
N ASP A 27 13.48 -8.04 -2.09
CA ASP A 27 13.18 -8.96 -3.21
C ASP A 27 11.67 -9.23 -3.34
N VAL A 28 10.84 -8.22 -3.02
CA VAL A 28 9.38 -8.28 -3.16
C VAL A 28 8.98 -7.65 -4.49
N LYS A 29 8.32 -8.44 -5.35
CA LYS A 29 7.83 -7.97 -6.64
C LYS A 29 6.78 -6.85 -6.44
N THR A 30 6.86 -5.82 -7.27
CA THR A 30 5.90 -4.70 -7.27
C THR A 30 5.36 -4.44 -8.67
N GLU A 31 4.10 -4.03 -8.74
CA GLU A 31 3.45 -3.60 -9.98
C GLU A 31 2.75 -2.27 -9.72
N LEU A 32 3.04 -1.25 -10.53
CA LEU A 32 2.55 0.12 -10.33
C LEU A 32 1.43 0.41 -11.33
N TYR A 33 0.32 0.95 -10.83
CA TYR A 33 -0.86 1.30 -11.61
C TYR A 33 -1.28 2.74 -11.35
N VAL A 34 -1.71 3.44 -12.39
CA VAL A 34 -2.40 4.73 -12.26
C VAL A 34 -3.87 4.52 -12.60
N ALA A 35 -4.73 4.45 -11.58
CA ALA A 35 -6.16 4.23 -11.71
C ALA A 35 -6.90 5.03 -10.64
N SER A 36 -7.76 5.96 -11.08
CA SER A 36 -8.51 6.84 -10.19
C SER A 36 -9.88 6.26 -9.89
N ALA A 37 -10.19 6.01 -8.61
CA ALA A 37 -11.51 5.56 -8.18
C ALA A 37 -12.67 6.52 -8.55
N HIS A 38 -12.37 7.82 -8.77
CA HIS A 38 -13.40 8.78 -9.18
C HIS A 38 -13.54 8.94 -10.70
N LYS A 39 -12.45 8.73 -11.45
CA LYS A 39 -12.43 9.03 -12.90
C LYS A 39 -12.55 7.80 -13.78
N VAL A 40 -12.00 6.68 -13.33
CA VAL A 40 -11.94 5.39 -14.04
C VAL A 40 -12.09 4.24 -13.03
N PRO A 41 -13.19 4.19 -12.26
CA PRO A 41 -13.41 3.15 -11.24
C PRO A 41 -13.37 1.73 -11.82
N GLU A 42 -13.83 1.53 -13.05
CA GLU A 42 -13.80 0.24 -13.76
C GLU A 42 -12.38 -0.32 -13.85
N LEU A 43 -11.38 0.50 -14.14
CA LEU A 43 -9.99 0.07 -14.20
C LEU A 43 -9.46 -0.36 -12.82
N VAL A 44 -9.88 0.32 -11.74
CA VAL A 44 -9.53 -0.08 -10.38
C VAL A 44 -10.10 -1.48 -10.08
N LEU A 45 -11.35 -1.73 -10.47
CA LEU A 45 -12.01 -3.01 -10.27
C LEU A 45 -11.38 -4.12 -11.10
N ASP A 46 -11.01 -3.85 -12.35
CA ASP A 46 -10.33 -4.82 -13.21
C ASP A 46 -9.00 -5.26 -12.59
N ILE A 47 -8.17 -4.31 -12.15
CA ILE A 47 -6.90 -4.60 -11.46
C ILE A 47 -7.13 -5.47 -10.22
N VAL A 48 -8.11 -5.11 -9.38
CA VAL A 48 -8.42 -5.87 -8.16
C VAL A 48 -8.92 -7.28 -8.48
N ASN A 49 -9.77 -7.43 -9.50
CA ASN A 49 -10.34 -8.70 -9.91
C ASN A 49 -9.30 -9.66 -10.49
N ASP A 50 -8.28 -9.15 -11.19
CA ASP A 50 -7.20 -9.98 -11.72
C ASP A 50 -6.35 -10.57 -10.59
N PHE A 51 -6.02 -9.76 -9.59
CA PHE A 51 -5.27 -10.20 -8.41
C PHE A 51 -6.06 -11.12 -7.49
N ASN A 52 -7.36 -10.88 -7.30
CA ASN A 52 -8.24 -11.81 -6.59
C ASN A 52 -8.22 -13.24 -7.21
N LYS A 53 -7.82 -13.38 -8.48
CA LYS A 53 -7.73 -14.66 -9.20
C LYS A 53 -6.31 -15.21 -9.32
N SER A 54 -5.26 -14.44 -8.97
CA SER A 54 -3.88 -14.80 -9.30
C SER A 54 -3.29 -15.91 -8.42
N GLY A 55 -3.89 -16.15 -7.24
CA GLY A 55 -3.38 -17.13 -6.27
C GLY A 55 -2.08 -16.71 -5.58
N ASP A 56 -1.61 -15.48 -5.81
CA ASP A 56 -0.42 -14.93 -5.16
C ASP A 56 -0.71 -14.47 -3.73
N ASP A 57 0.31 -14.50 -2.87
CA ASP A 57 0.32 -13.74 -1.63
C ASP A 57 0.43 -12.24 -1.93
N ILE A 58 -0.67 -11.50 -1.71
CA ILE A 58 -0.81 -10.10 -2.09
C ILE A 58 -1.04 -9.21 -0.86
N VAL A 59 -0.43 -8.03 -0.88
CA VAL A 59 -0.80 -6.89 -0.04
C VAL A 59 -0.85 -5.66 -0.93
N TYR A 60 -1.98 -4.96 -0.98
CA TYR A 60 -2.09 -3.72 -1.75
C TYR A 60 -1.49 -2.54 -1.00
N ILE A 61 -0.84 -1.66 -1.76
CA ILE A 61 -0.59 -0.29 -1.34
C ILE A 61 -1.37 0.64 -2.26
N THR A 62 -2.08 1.58 -1.67
CA THR A 62 -2.92 2.54 -2.38
C THR A 62 -2.48 3.96 -2.04
N ILE A 63 -2.46 4.81 -3.06
CA ILE A 63 -1.94 6.17 -2.96
C ILE A 63 -2.98 7.12 -3.53
N ALA A 64 -3.72 7.79 -2.64
CA ALA A 64 -4.66 8.85 -3.02
C ALA A 64 -4.80 9.85 -1.87
N GLY A 65 -4.53 11.13 -2.14
CA GLY A 65 -4.71 12.21 -1.17
C GLY A 65 -6.12 12.81 -1.17
N ARG A 66 -6.36 13.70 -0.20
CA ARG A 66 -7.60 14.48 0.00
C ARG A 66 -8.81 13.58 0.25
N SER A 67 -9.69 13.43 -0.73
CA SER A 67 -10.84 12.53 -0.64
C SER A 67 -10.41 11.13 -1.08
N ASN A 68 -9.81 10.36 -0.16
CA ASN A 68 -9.28 9.03 -0.45
C ASN A 68 -10.39 8.00 -0.69
N GLY A 69 -11.01 8.04 -1.87
CA GLY A 69 -11.93 7.00 -2.33
C GLY A 69 -11.23 5.73 -2.79
N LEU A 70 -9.97 5.84 -3.27
CA LEU A 70 -9.25 4.71 -3.87
C LEU A 70 -9.03 3.57 -2.88
N SER A 71 -8.53 3.88 -1.70
CA SER A 71 -8.17 2.87 -0.70
C SER A 71 -9.42 2.12 -0.21
N GLY A 72 -10.51 2.84 0.01
CA GLY A 72 -11.81 2.26 0.39
C GLY A 72 -12.41 1.40 -0.73
N VAL A 73 -12.37 1.86 -1.98
CA VAL A 73 -12.85 1.07 -3.13
C VAL A 73 -12.05 -0.21 -3.29
N VAL A 74 -10.72 -0.16 -3.18
CA VAL A 74 -9.88 -1.35 -3.25
C VAL A 74 -10.20 -2.28 -2.07
N ALA A 75 -10.26 -1.78 -0.84
CA ALA A 75 -10.56 -2.58 0.35
C ALA A 75 -11.95 -3.23 0.33
N ALA A 76 -12.95 -2.59 -0.29
CA ALA A 76 -14.28 -3.15 -0.42
C ALA A 76 -14.39 -4.29 -1.45
N ASN A 77 -13.39 -4.45 -2.34
CA ASN A 77 -13.44 -5.39 -3.47
C ASN A 77 -12.28 -6.40 -3.47
N ALA A 78 -11.22 -6.16 -2.71
CA ALA A 78 -10.08 -7.05 -2.60
C ALA A 78 -10.30 -8.10 -1.49
N ILE A 79 -9.87 -9.33 -1.74
CA ILE A 79 -9.76 -10.37 -0.68
C ILE A 79 -8.43 -10.28 0.08
N HIS A 80 -7.61 -9.28 -0.23
CA HIS A 80 -6.24 -9.10 0.27
C HIS A 80 -6.14 -7.82 1.13
N PRO A 81 -5.19 -7.76 2.07
CA PRO A 81 -4.98 -6.56 2.90
C PRO A 81 -4.66 -5.32 2.07
N VAL A 82 -5.16 -4.16 2.51
CA VAL A 82 -4.95 -2.86 1.86
C VAL A 82 -4.30 -1.87 2.82
N ILE A 83 -3.24 -1.22 2.34
CA ILE A 83 -2.53 -0.14 3.04
C ILE A 83 -2.70 1.16 2.24
N ALA A 84 -3.23 2.20 2.87
CA ALA A 84 -3.27 3.56 2.35
C ALA A 84 -2.00 4.31 2.78
N CYS A 85 -1.27 4.86 1.81
CA CYS A 85 -0.07 5.69 2.02
C CYS A 85 -0.15 6.95 1.15
N PRO A 86 -0.96 7.95 1.53
CA PRO A 86 -1.13 9.16 0.73
C PRO A 86 0.05 10.14 0.91
N PRO A 87 0.54 10.80 -0.16
CA PRO A 87 1.47 11.92 -0.03
C PRO A 87 0.75 13.11 0.60
N TYR A 88 1.50 13.93 1.34
CA TYR A 88 1.00 15.18 1.91
C TYR A 88 2.04 16.28 1.77
N LYS A 89 1.57 17.52 1.53
CA LYS A 89 2.44 18.70 1.35
C LYS A 89 2.69 19.47 2.66
N ASP A 90 1.74 19.43 3.58
CA ASP A 90 1.73 20.19 4.83
C ASP A 90 0.90 19.46 5.89
N LYS A 91 0.78 20.05 7.09
CA LYS A 91 0.05 19.45 8.22
C LYS A 91 -1.46 19.39 7.99
N ASP A 92 -2.02 20.34 7.25
CA ASP A 92 -3.46 20.39 7.00
C ASP A 92 -3.86 19.32 5.98
N ASP A 93 -3.06 19.14 4.93
CA ASP A 93 -3.20 18.07 3.95
C ASP A 93 -3.00 16.69 4.60
N TYR A 94 -2.02 16.56 5.52
CA TYR A 94 -1.85 15.36 6.34
C TYR A 94 -3.11 15.05 7.17
N ALA A 95 -3.67 16.05 7.87
CA ALA A 95 -4.87 15.86 8.68
C ALA A 95 -6.08 15.46 7.81
N ALA A 96 -6.24 16.06 6.63
CA ALA A 96 -7.27 15.68 5.68
C ALA A 96 -7.10 14.24 5.20
N ASN A 97 -5.86 13.83 4.89
CA ASN A 97 -5.53 12.47 4.48
C ASN A 97 -5.80 11.45 5.59
N VAL A 98 -5.46 11.74 6.84
CA VAL A 98 -5.76 10.86 7.97
C VAL A 98 -7.26 10.63 8.07
N ASN A 99 -8.06 11.70 8.08
CA ASN A 99 -9.52 11.60 8.18
C ASN A 99 -10.14 10.79 7.03
N SER A 100 -9.74 11.07 5.78
CA SER A 100 -10.30 10.35 4.63
C SER A 100 -9.79 8.93 4.48
N SER A 101 -8.66 8.59 5.13
CA SER A 101 -8.03 7.27 5.00
C SER A 101 -8.25 6.33 6.19
N THR A 102 -9.02 6.76 7.20
CA THR A 102 -9.26 5.99 8.44
C THR A 102 -10.73 5.84 8.79
N LEU A 103 -11.63 6.56 8.12
CA LEU A 103 -13.07 6.60 8.40
C LEU A 103 -13.89 5.90 7.31
N TYR A 104 -13.44 4.73 6.85
CA TYR A 104 -14.19 3.92 5.90
C TYR A 104 -15.43 3.29 6.55
N PRO A 105 -16.48 2.93 5.77
CA PRO A 105 -17.65 2.24 6.29
C PRO A 105 -17.31 0.85 6.86
N SER A 106 -18.30 0.25 7.53
CA SER A 106 -18.18 -1.11 8.09
C SER A 106 -17.73 -2.12 7.02
N ASP A 107 -16.90 -3.07 7.45
CA ASP A 107 -16.40 -4.19 6.63
C ASP A 107 -15.57 -3.81 5.38
N THR A 108 -15.07 -2.57 5.29
CA THR A 108 -14.10 -2.16 4.25
C THR A 108 -12.75 -1.72 4.86
N PRO A 109 -12.00 -2.64 5.50
CA PRO A 109 -10.82 -2.28 6.27
C PRO A 109 -9.63 -1.92 5.36
N SER A 110 -9.07 -0.73 5.57
CA SER A 110 -7.76 -0.35 5.03
C SER A 110 -6.91 0.26 6.15
N MET A 111 -5.65 -0.14 6.22
CA MET A 111 -4.69 0.37 7.19
C MET A 111 -4.12 1.70 6.70
N PHE A 112 -3.88 2.66 7.60
CA PHE A 112 -3.22 3.91 7.24
C PHE A 112 -1.76 3.88 7.70
N VAL A 113 -0.83 4.12 6.77
CA VAL A 113 0.59 4.27 7.07
C VAL A 113 1.12 5.47 6.28
N ALA A 114 1.49 6.54 6.99
CA ALA A 114 1.85 7.81 6.36
C ALA A 114 3.24 7.82 5.71
N ASP A 115 4.19 7.07 6.29
CA ASP A 115 5.56 7.05 5.83
C ASP A 115 5.76 5.95 4.75
N PRO A 116 6.33 6.29 3.56
CA PRO A 116 6.51 5.35 2.46
C PRO A 116 7.33 4.11 2.81
N GLN A 117 8.40 4.28 3.59
CA GLN A 117 9.26 3.17 4.01
C GLN A 117 8.49 2.24 4.95
N ASN A 118 7.74 2.82 5.89
CA ASN A 118 6.92 2.04 6.79
C ASN A 118 5.74 1.35 6.10
N ALA A 119 5.16 1.93 5.04
CA ALA A 119 4.13 1.27 4.24
C ALA A 119 4.69 0.02 3.55
N ALA A 120 5.87 0.13 2.94
CA ALA A 120 6.59 -1.02 2.38
C ALA A 120 6.90 -2.06 3.48
N MET A 121 7.45 -1.64 4.61
CA MET A 121 7.79 -2.54 5.72
C MET A 121 6.56 -3.22 6.34
N ALA A 122 5.40 -2.56 6.38
CA ALA A 122 4.14 -3.16 6.82
C ALA A 122 3.70 -4.26 5.85
N ALA A 123 3.73 -4.01 4.54
CA ALA A 123 3.44 -5.03 3.53
C ALA A 123 4.41 -6.21 3.62
N ILE A 124 5.72 -5.95 3.73
CA ILE A 124 6.76 -6.99 3.90
C ILE A 124 6.48 -7.84 5.15
N ARG A 125 6.12 -7.22 6.28
CA ARG A 125 5.82 -7.95 7.52
C ARG A 125 4.59 -8.82 7.42
N ILE A 126 3.55 -8.37 6.71
CA ILE A 126 2.36 -9.19 6.44
C ILE A 126 2.76 -10.40 5.58
N LEU A 127 3.49 -10.20 4.49
CA LEU A 127 3.98 -11.30 3.63
C LEU A 127 4.94 -12.25 4.37
N ALA A 128 5.73 -11.74 5.33
CA ALA A 128 6.64 -12.53 6.17
C ALA A 128 5.92 -13.47 7.15
N LEU A 129 4.60 -13.36 7.33
CA LEU A 129 3.83 -14.31 8.13
C LEU A 129 3.91 -15.72 7.53
N THR A 130 3.90 -15.83 6.20
CA THR A 130 3.97 -17.11 5.48
C THR A 130 5.32 -17.34 4.79
N ASN A 131 6.23 -16.36 4.80
CA ASN A 131 7.55 -16.45 4.16
C ASN A 131 8.72 -16.35 5.16
N ASP A 132 9.38 -17.48 5.40
CA ASP A 132 10.52 -17.56 6.35
C ASP A 132 11.75 -16.75 5.92
N LYS A 133 12.02 -16.63 4.61
CA LYS A 133 13.13 -15.81 4.09
C LYS A 133 12.90 -14.33 4.45
N LEU A 134 11.71 -13.81 4.15
CA LEU A 134 11.33 -12.44 4.52
C LEU A 134 11.35 -12.23 6.03
N ARG A 135 10.83 -13.20 6.80
CA ARG A 135 10.84 -13.11 8.27
C ARG A 135 12.25 -12.91 8.83
N LYS A 136 13.24 -13.65 8.31
CA LYS A 136 14.66 -13.50 8.70
C LYS A 136 15.23 -12.13 8.30
N LEU A 137 14.91 -11.64 7.09
CA LEU A 137 15.34 -10.31 6.64
C LEU A 137 14.76 -9.19 7.52
N VAL A 138 13.48 -9.29 7.88
CA VAL A 138 12.83 -8.34 8.80
C VAL A 138 13.49 -8.39 10.19
N ALA A 139 13.75 -9.58 10.72
CA ALA A 139 14.42 -9.73 12.02
C ALA A 139 15.82 -9.11 12.00
N LYS A 140 16.59 -9.32 10.92
CA LYS A 140 17.89 -8.68 10.72
C LYS A 140 17.77 -7.16 10.70
N ARG A 141 16.84 -6.60 9.90
CA ARG A 141 16.63 -5.14 9.84
C ARG A 141 16.34 -4.54 11.23
N ILE A 142 15.57 -5.23 12.07
CA ILE A 142 15.28 -4.79 13.43
C ILE A 142 16.56 -4.80 14.30
N ALA A 143 17.41 -5.82 14.17
CA ALA A 143 18.69 -5.87 14.86
C ALA A 143 19.62 -4.73 14.41
N ASP A 144 19.77 -4.55 13.10
CA ASP A 144 20.60 -3.48 12.51
C ASP A 144 20.17 -2.08 13.01
N ILE A 145 18.86 -1.82 13.14
CA ILE A 145 18.36 -0.56 13.71
C ILE A 145 18.78 -0.42 15.18
N LYS A 146 18.62 -1.46 15.99
CA LYS A 146 18.99 -1.42 17.41
C LYS A 146 20.48 -1.19 17.60
N ASP A 147 21.31 -1.78 16.76
CA ASP A 147 22.77 -1.63 16.80
C ASP A 147 23.23 -0.23 16.37
N SER A 148 22.34 0.58 15.76
CA SER A 148 22.62 1.95 15.33
C SER A 148 22.34 3.04 16.39
N PHE A 149 21.81 2.67 17.55
CA PHE A 149 21.57 3.55 18.70
C PHE A 149 22.55 3.28 19.84
#